data_AF-A0A371P1H9-F1
#
_entry.id   AF-A0A371P1H9-F1
#
_cell.length_a   1.000
_cell.length_b   1.000
_cell.length_c   1.000
_cell.angle_alpha   90.00
_cell.angle_beta   90.00
_cell.angle_gamma   90.00
#
_symmetry.space_group_name_H-M   'P 1'
#
loop_
_entity.id
_entity.type
_entity.pdbx_description
1 polymer ?
#
loop_
_entity_poly.entity_id
_entity_poly.type
_entity_poly.pdbx_seq_one_letter_code
_entity_poly.pdbx_strand_id
1 'polypeptide(L)'
;MKKKLVERQWYQNFAIHFSVFAGVITLFGLIIAVFSYYQTVKPVIDELKLKQQVVSLSDENDNLLYTNDIIKEEMATLEKELSVLNSRRENLEIELQKKEELLSQMQDEIIMANADAYMSPIITELLYNSVISKENEQNIKEITLEKLYKIEKVSSISESQSKALDLLLEFVNTNINNYSEYNDLLGYRVYIFEQKLKDMGFEFE
;
A
#
# COMPACT_ATOMS: atom_id res chain seq x y z
N MET A 1 91.09 4.19 -71.61
CA MET A 1 91.59 3.76 -70.28
C MET A 1 91.38 4.78 -69.15
N LYS A 2 91.64 6.09 -69.35
CA LYS A 2 91.49 7.12 -68.29
C LYS A 2 90.07 7.25 -67.70
N LYS A 3 89.01 7.10 -68.51
CA LYS A 3 87.61 7.24 -68.07
C LYS A 3 87.20 6.22 -67.00
N LYS A 4 87.63 4.95 -67.14
CA LYS A 4 87.37 3.87 -66.16
C LYS A 4 88.08 4.07 -64.81
N LEU A 5 89.22 4.78 -64.80
CA LEU A 5 89.99 5.06 -63.57
C LEU A 5 89.33 6.16 -62.74
N VAL A 6 88.82 7.20 -63.40
CA VAL A 6 88.08 8.31 -62.76
C VAL A 6 86.76 7.83 -62.18
N GLU A 7 86.02 6.99 -62.91
CA GLU A 7 84.79 6.37 -62.39
C GLU A 7 85.06 5.54 -61.12
N ARG A 8 86.13 4.74 -61.12
CA ARG A 8 86.48 3.89 -59.96
C ARG A 8 86.86 4.69 -58.71
N GLN A 9 87.63 5.77 -58.86
CA GLN A 9 87.93 6.69 -57.75
C GLN A 9 86.69 7.43 -57.26
N TRP A 10 85.80 7.83 -58.16
CA TRP A 10 84.53 8.48 -57.80
C TRP A 10 83.64 7.53 -56.98
N TYR A 11 83.48 6.28 -57.41
CA TYR A 11 82.72 5.27 -56.66
C TYR A 11 83.34 4.96 -55.29
N GLN A 12 84.68 4.90 -55.17
CA GLN A 12 85.34 4.66 -53.90
C GLN A 12 85.13 5.83 -52.91
N ASN A 13 85.31 7.08 -53.36
CA ASN A 13 85.06 8.24 -52.50
C ASN A 13 83.58 8.37 -52.13
N PHE A 14 82.68 8.15 -53.08
CA PHE A 14 81.24 8.13 -52.80
C PHE A 14 80.87 7.05 -51.78
N ALA A 15 81.40 5.83 -51.93
CA ALA A 15 81.14 4.74 -50.99
C ALA A 15 81.64 5.04 -49.58
N ILE A 16 82.82 5.64 -49.43
CA ILE A 16 83.38 6.04 -48.12
C ILE A 16 82.49 7.11 -47.47
N HIS A 17 82.14 8.18 -48.20
CA HIS A 17 81.29 9.24 -47.67
C HIS A 17 79.87 8.76 -47.36
N PHE A 18 79.31 7.90 -48.22
CA PHE A 18 78.00 7.29 -48.01
C PHE A 18 78.00 6.36 -46.79
N SER A 19 79.06 5.58 -46.58
CA SER A 19 79.20 4.72 -45.40
C SER A 19 79.29 5.52 -44.10
N VAL A 20 80.03 6.63 -44.10
CA VAL A 20 80.11 7.53 -42.93
C VAL A 20 78.75 8.19 -42.67
N PHE A 21 78.07 8.67 -43.71
CA PHE A 21 76.75 9.27 -43.60
C PHE A 21 75.70 8.27 -43.08
N ALA A 22 75.69 7.06 -43.63
CA ALA A 22 74.82 5.98 -43.15
C ALA A 22 75.13 5.63 -41.68
N GLY A 23 76.41 5.55 -41.30
CA GLY A 23 76.82 5.33 -39.91
C GLY A 23 76.29 6.41 -38.97
N VAL A 24 76.41 7.68 -39.33
CA VAL A 24 75.87 8.80 -38.54
C VAL A 24 74.35 8.71 -38.42
N ILE A 25 73.62 8.45 -39.52
CA ILE A 25 72.15 8.28 -39.48
C ILE A 25 71.75 7.12 -38.55
N THR A 26 72.43 5.98 -38.62
CA THR A 26 72.11 4.85 -37.74
C THR A 26 72.36 5.17 -36.27
N LEU A 27 73.43 5.91 -35.96
CA LEU A 27 73.72 6.33 -34.59
C LEU A 27 72.67 7.32 -34.08
N PHE A 28 72.27 8.30 -34.90
CA PHE A 28 71.19 9.22 -34.56
C PHE A 28 69.86 8.49 -34.38
N GLY A 29 69.53 7.53 -35.25
CA GLY A 29 68.34 6.69 -35.11
C GLY A 29 68.33 5.89 -33.81
N LEU A 30 69.47 5.34 -33.41
CA LEU A 30 69.62 4.60 -32.16
C LEU A 30 69.45 5.52 -30.93
N ILE A 31 70.02 6.72 -30.96
CA ILE A 31 69.86 7.72 -29.89
C ILE A 31 68.38 8.11 -29.75
N ILE A 32 67.69 8.37 -30.87
CA ILE A 32 66.26 8.71 -30.86
C ILE A 32 65.44 7.53 -30.33
N ALA A 33 65.71 6.31 -30.75
CA ALA A 33 65.01 5.12 -30.26
C ALA A 33 65.19 4.90 -28.75
N VAL A 34 66.40 5.08 -28.24
CA VAL A 34 66.69 5.02 -26.79
C VAL A 34 65.96 6.14 -26.06
N PHE A 35 66.02 7.37 -26.56
CA PHE A 35 65.33 8.51 -25.96
C PHE A 35 63.81 8.29 -25.91
N SER A 36 63.21 7.83 -27.01
CA SER A 36 61.80 7.46 -27.06
C SER A 36 61.46 6.36 -26.05
N TYR A 37 62.28 5.30 -25.92
CA TYR A 37 62.07 4.24 -24.93
C TYR A 37 62.05 4.79 -23.49
N TYR A 38 62.97 5.68 -23.14
CA TYR A 38 63.01 6.28 -21.80
C TYR A 38 61.88 7.28 -21.54
N GLN A 39 61.36 7.96 -22.56
CA GLN A 39 60.21 8.86 -22.41
C GLN A 39 58.86 8.15 -22.38
N THR A 40 58.68 7.09 -23.18
CA THR A 40 57.34 6.48 -23.36
C THR A 40 57.18 5.17 -22.60
N VAL A 41 58.22 4.33 -22.55
CA VAL A 41 58.14 2.97 -22.00
C VAL A 41 58.53 2.95 -20.53
N LYS A 42 59.67 3.55 -20.16
CA LYS A 42 60.16 3.54 -18.76
C LYS A 42 59.17 4.09 -17.72
N PRO A 43 58.43 5.21 -17.94
CA PRO A 43 57.47 5.69 -16.94
C PRO A 43 56.20 4.84 -16.84
N VAL A 44 55.91 4.03 -17.87
CA VAL A 44 54.81 3.06 -17.86
C VAL A 44 55.24 1.76 -17.16
N ILE A 45 56.53 1.38 -17.29
CA ILE A 45 57.18 0.28 -16.58
C ILE A 45 57.86 0.79 -15.29
N ASP A 46 57.38 1.90 -14.71
CA ASP A 46 57.85 2.30 -13.38
C ASP A 46 57.15 1.40 -12.35
N GLU A 47 57.77 0.25 -12.09
CA GLU A 47 57.26 -0.84 -11.26
C GLU A 47 56.78 -0.34 -9.89
N LEU A 48 57.40 0.73 -9.37
CA LEU A 48 57.00 1.38 -8.13
C LEU A 48 55.64 2.08 -8.24
N LYS A 49 55.39 2.78 -9.35
CA LYS A 49 54.11 3.47 -9.60
C LYS A 49 52.98 2.47 -9.83
N LEU A 50 53.25 1.39 -10.56
CA LEU A 50 52.28 0.30 -10.74
C LEU A 50 51.97 -0.39 -9.41
N LYS A 51 52.98 -0.69 -8.59
CA LYS A 51 52.76 -1.25 -7.25
C LYS A 51 51.93 -0.32 -6.36
N GLN A 52 52.21 0.98 -6.37
CA GLN A 52 51.43 1.96 -5.62
C GLN A 52 49.96 2.00 -6.08
N GLN A 53 49.70 1.97 -7.39
CA GLN A 53 48.34 1.91 -7.93
C GLN A 53 47.60 0.61 -7.58
N VAL A 54 48.31 -0.53 -7.60
CA VAL A 54 47.74 -1.82 -7.19
C VAL A 54 47.37 -1.81 -5.70
N VAL A 55 48.24 -1.25 -4.85
CA VAL A 55 47.94 -1.10 -3.41
C VAL A 55 46.74 -0.18 -3.21
N SER A 56 46.70 1.00 -3.85
CA SER A 56 45.56 1.91 -3.70
C SER A 56 44.24 1.30 -4.18
N LEU A 57 44.26 0.55 -5.28
CA LEU A 57 43.08 -0.17 -5.77
C LEU A 57 42.67 -1.30 -4.84
N SER A 58 43.63 -1.99 -4.21
CA SER A 58 43.34 -3.01 -3.19
C SER A 58 42.67 -2.38 -1.97
N ASP A 59 43.22 -1.27 -1.47
CA ASP A 59 42.67 -0.55 -0.32
C ASP A 59 41.25 -0.02 -0.63
N GLU A 60 41.03 0.51 -1.84
CA GLU A 60 39.71 0.96 -2.29
C GLU A 60 38.73 -0.22 -2.41
N ASN A 61 39.16 -1.36 -2.94
CA ASN A 61 38.34 -2.55 -3.03
C ASN A 61 37.95 -3.10 -1.65
N ASP A 62 38.89 -3.13 -0.70
CA ASP A 62 38.60 -3.57 0.68
C ASP A 62 37.61 -2.63 1.38
N ASN A 63 37.71 -1.32 1.16
CA ASN A 63 36.74 -0.35 1.66
C ASN A 63 35.36 -0.52 1.02
N LEU A 64 35.31 -0.80 -0.29
CA LEU A 64 34.05 -1.07 -0.99
C LEU A 64 33.39 -2.36 -0.50
N LEU A 65 34.17 -3.42 -0.25
CA LEU A 65 33.67 -4.66 0.32
C LEU A 65 33.11 -4.45 1.72
N TYR A 66 33.84 -3.73 2.58
CA TYR A 66 33.36 -3.37 3.92
C TYR A 66 32.04 -2.58 3.88
N THR A 67 31.97 -1.58 2.99
CA THR A 67 30.75 -0.78 2.81
C THR A 67 29.59 -1.62 2.27
N ASN A 68 29.87 -2.55 1.35
CA ASN A 68 28.86 -3.47 0.80
C ASN A 68 28.29 -4.39 1.89
N ASP A 69 29.14 -4.88 2.79
CA ASP A 69 28.70 -5.73 3.90
C ASP A 69 27.83 -4.96 4.90
N ILE A 70 28.16 -3.69 5.20
CA ILE A 70 27.28 -2.81 5.99
C ILE A 70 25.93 -2.63 5.31
N ILE A 71 25.92 -2.29 4.01
CA ILE A 71 24.67 -2.09 3.27
C ILE A 71 23.81 -3.36 3.28
N LYS A 72 24.41 -4.54 3.15
CA LYS A 72 23.68 -5.82 3.25
C LYS A 72 23.07 -6.01 4.63
N GLU A 73 23.78 -5.68 5.69
CA GLU A 73 23.27 -5.77 7.06
C GLU A 73 22.11 -4.80 7.30
N GLU A 74 22.22 -3.56 6.81
CA GLU A 74 21.14 -2.57 6.85
C GLU A 74 19.92 -3.04 6.05
N MET A 75 20.12 -3.59 4.85
CA MET A 75 19.04 -4.15 4.03
C MET A 75 18.33 -5.30 4.74
N ALA A 76 19.06 -6.25 5.33
CA ALA A 76 18.46 -7.36 6.08
C ALA A 76 17.67 -6.87 7.30
N THR A 77 18.14 -5.81 7.96
CA THR A 77 17.44 -5.17 9.08
C THR A 77 16.14 -4.50 8.61
N LEU A 78 16.19 -3.75 7.52
CA LEU A 78 15.01 -3.11 6.92
C LEU A 78 13.98 -4.13 6.43
N GLU A 79 14.41 -5.23 5.83
CA GLU A 79 13.50 -6.31 5.41
C GLU A 79 12.77 -6.93 6.61
N LYS A 80 13.47 -7.12 7.73
CA LYS A 80 12.87 -7.62 8.97
C LYS A 80 11.88 -6.62 9.55
N GLU A 81 12.23 -5.33 9.61
CA GLU A 81 11.33 -4.27 10.08
C GLU A 81 10.07 -4.16 9.21
N LEU A 82 10.22 -4.26 7.89
CA LEU A 82 9.13 -4.24 6.93
C LEU A 82 8.19 -5.44 7.14
N SER A 83 8.74 -6.64 7.40
CA SER A 83 7.95 -7.82 7.73
C SER A 83 7.12 -7.63 9.02
N VAL A 84 7.73 -7.04 10.06
CA VAL A 84 7.04 -6.73 11.32
C VAL A 84 5.93 -5.69 11.12
N LEU A 85 6.20 -4.63 10.35
CA LEU A 85 5.21 -3.60 10.04
C LEU A 85 4.05 -4.15 9.22
N ASN A 86 4.30 -5.01 8.24
CA ASN A 86 3.25 -5.67 7.47
C ASN A 86 2.36 -6.56 8.35
N SER A 87 2.97 -7.37 9.23
CA SER A 87 2.21 -8.20 10.18
C SER A 87 1.36 -7.34 11.13
N ARG A 88 1.88 -6.20 11.58
CA ARG A 88 1.13 -5.26 12.41
C ARG A 88 -0.02 -4.61 11.64
N ARG A 89 0.18 -4.25 10.38
CA ARG A 89 -0.86 -3.69 9.51
C ARG A 89 -2.01 -4.68 9.33
N GLU A 90 -1.71 -5.94 9.01
CA GLU A 90 -2.73 -7.00 8.86
C GLU A 90 -3.52 -7.21 10.16
N ASN A 91 -2.84 -7.23 11.30
CA ASN A 91 -3.51 -7.34 12.60
C ASN A 91 -4.45 -6.16 12.89
N LEU A 92 -4.03 -4.93 12.55
CA LEU A 92 -4.85 -3.74 12.71
C LEU A 92 -6.05 -3.74 11.75
N GLU A 93 -5.88 -4.21 10.52
CA GLU A 93 -6.98 -4.37 9.56
C GLU A 93 -8.03 -5.37 10.07
N ILE A 94 -7.59 -6.51 10.64
CA ILE A 94 -8.50 -7.48 11.27
C ILE A 94 -9.22 -6.88 12.48
N GLU A 95 -8.52 -6.13 13.33
CA GLU A 95 -9.12 -5.49 14.49
C GLU A 95 -10.15 -4.42 14.08
N LEU A 96 -9.85 -3.65 13.02
CA LEU A 96 -10.76 -2.66 12.46
C LEU A 96 -12.04 -3.32 11.95
N GLN A 97 -11.92 -4.37 11.14
CA GLN A 97 -13.07 -5.11 10.61
C GLN A 97 -13.96 -5.66 11.73
N LYS A 98 -13.37 -6.20 12.81
CA LYS A 98 -14.13 -6.68 13.98
C LYS A 98 -14.86 -5.55 14.70
N LYS A 99 -14.25 -4.37 14.81
CA LYS A 99 -14.88 -3.20 15.44
C LYS A 99 -16.01 -2.64 14.59
N GLU A 100 -15.86 -2.63 13.27
CA GLU A 100 -16.92 -2.21 12.35
C GLU A 100 -18.12 -3.17 12.42
N GLU A 101 -17.87 -4.48 12.45
CA GLU A 101 -18.93 -5.49 12.64
C GLU A 101 -19.64 -5.31 13.99
N LEU A 102 -18.89 -5.13 15.08
CA LEU A 102 -19.46 -4.88 16.40
C LEU A 102 -20.29 -3.60 16.44
N LEU A 103 -19.80 -2.52 15.81
CA LEU A 103 -20.52 -1.25 15.75
C LEU A 103 -21.83 -1.38 14.97
N SER A 104 -21.82 -2.12 13.86
CA SER A 104 -23.04 -2.45 13.12
C SER A 104 -24.03 -3.23 13.99
N GLN A 105 -23.56 -4.27 14.70
CA GLN A 105 -24.41 -5.05 15.60
C GLN A 105 -25.02 -4.18 16.72
N MET A 106 -24.23 -3.30 17.33
CA MET A 106 -24.72 -2.38 18.36
C MET A 106 -25.75 -1.39 17.83
N GLN A 107 -25.56 -0.88 16.60
CA GLN A 107 -26.55 -0.01 15.96
C GLN A 107 -27.89 -0.74 15.77
N ASP A 108 -27.85 -1.99 15.34
CA ASP A 108 -29.05 -2.82 15.19
C ASP A 108 -29.76 -3.07 16.53
N GLU A 109 -29.00 -3.37 17.58
CA GLU A 109 -29.54 -3.55 18.93
C GLU A 109 -30.18 -2.27 19.46
N ILE A 110 -29.58 -1.09 19.20
CA ILE A 110 -30.14 0.20 19.61
C ILE A 110 -31.46 0.47 18.87
N ILE A 111 -31.54 0.19 17.57
CA ILE A 111 -32.78 0.33 16.80
C ILE A 111 -33.87 -0.58 17.39
N MET A 112 -33.55 -1.83 17.68
CA MET A 112 -34.48 -2.77 18.29
C MET A 112 -34.92 -2.32 19.69
N ALA A 113 -34.00 -1.86 20.52
CA ALA A 113 -34.30 -1.36 21.86
C ALA A 113 -35.17 -0.09 21.84
N ASN A 114 -34.94 0.81 20.88
CA ASN A 114 -35.82 1.96 20.67
C ASN A 114 -37.21 1.53 20.22
N ALA A 115 -37.30 0.56 19.30
CA ALA A 115 -38.57 0.02 18.85
C ALA A 115 -39.35 -0.63 20.01
N ASP A 116 -38.67 -1.41 20.85
CA ASP A 116 -39.23 -1.99 22.08
C ASP A 116 -39.74 -0.90 23.03
N ALA A 117 -38.96 0.17 23.24
CA ALA A 117 -39.33 1.27 24.11
C ALA A 117 -40.59 2.02 23.63
N TYR A 118 -40.83 2.06 22.32
CA TYR A 118 -42.03 2.66 21.74
C TYR A 118 -43.22 1.70 21.74
N MET A 119 -43.02 0.44 21.37
CA MET A 119 -44.10 -0.53 21.23
C MET A 119 -44.58 -1.10 22.57
N SER A 120 -43.68 -1.32 23.54
CA SER A 120 -44.05 -1.95 24.81
C SER A 120 -45.14 -1.18 25.59
N PRO A 121 -45.06 0.16 25.74
CA PRO A 121 -46.13 0.91 26.40
C PRO A 121 -47.46 0.85 25.63
N ILE A 122 -47.39 0.92 24.29
CA ILE A 122 -48.58 0.86 23.43
C ILE A 122 -49.29 -0.49 23.59
N ILE A 123 -48.55 -1.59 23.46
CA ILE A 123 -49.08 -2.95 23.59
C ILE A 123 -49.63 -3.18 24.99
N THR A 124 -48.94 -2.71 26.03
CA THR A 124 -49.38 -2.86 27.43
C THR A 124 -50.72 -2.15 27.66
N GLU A 125 -50.88 -0.95 27.12
CA GLU A 125 -52.13 -0.18 27.25
C GLU A 125 -53.28 -0.83 26.48
N LEU A 126 -53.02 -1.29 25.26
CA LEU A 126 -54.02 -2.01 24.46
C LEU A 126 -54.45 -3.32 25.13
N LEU A 127 -53.50 -4.07 25.69
CA LEU A 127 -53.79 -5.29 26.44
C LEU A 127 -54.66 -4.97 27.67
N TYR A 128 -54.27 -3.98 28.48
CA TYR A 128 -55.03 -3.56 29.66
C TYR A 128 -56.46 -3.16 29.30
N ASN A 129 -56.63 -2.36 28.24
CA ASN A 129 -57.93 -1.93 27.75
C ASN A 129 -58.77 -3.12 27.28
N SER A 130 -58.19 -4.06 26.52
CA SER A 130 -58.91 -5.25 26.03
C SER A 130 -59.47 -6.13 27.17
N VAL A 131 -58.76 -6.21 28.30
CA VAL A 131 -59.18 -7.02 29.46
C VAL A 131 -60.29 -6.33 30.25
N ILE A 132 -60.29 -4.99 30.33
CA ILE A 132 -61.17 -4.23 31.23
C ILE A 132 -62.42 -3.70 30.54
N SER A 133 -62.31 -3.20 29.30
CA SER A 133 -63.41 -2.45 28.69
C SER A 133 -64.57 -3.35 28.22
N LYS A 134 -64.34 -4.65 27.98
CA LYS A 134 -65.29 -5.57 27.31
C LYS A 134 -65.83 -5.04 25.97
N GLU A 135 -65.28 -3.95 25.44
CA GLU A 135 -65.63 -3.37 24.15
C GLU A 135 -64.77 -4.04 23.08
N ASN A 136 -65.44 -4.79 22.21
CA ASN A 136 -64.85 -5.73 21.26
C ASN A 136 -64.25 -5.10 19.98
N GLU A 137 -64.21 -3.78 19.84
CA GLU A 137 -63.79 -3.13 18.60
C GLU A 137 -62.91 -1.89 18.85
N GLN A 138 -61.73 -2.08 19.42
CA GLN A 138 -60.69 -1.06 19.37
C GLN A 138 -59.91 -1.19 18.06
N ASN A 139 -59.87 -0.12 17.26
CA ASN A 139 -59.03 -0.05 16.07
C ASN A 139 -57.55 0.05 16.48
N ILE A 140 -56.92 -1.11 16.65
CA ILE A 140 -55.53 -1.24 17.11
C ILE A 140 -54.57 -0.45 16.21
N LYS A 141 -54.81 -0.46 14.88
CA LYS A 141 -54.00 0.27 13.91
C LYS A 141 -54.00 1.77 14.21
N GLU A 142 -55.18 2.36 14.32
CA GLU A 142 -55.35 3.80 14.51
C GLU A 142 -54.77 4.28 15.84
N ILE A 143 -55.04 3.55 16.93
CA ILE A 143 -54.50 3.87 18.26
C ILE A 143 -52.96 3.80 18.26
N THR A 144 -52.39 2.78 17.61
CA THR A 144 -50.94 2.61 17.53
C THR A 144 -50.31 3.74 16.72
N LEU A 145 -50.85 4.07 15.55
CA LEU A 145 -50.36 5.18 14.71
C LEU A 145 -50.45 6.52 15.43
N GLU A 146 -51.56 6.82 16.12
CA GLU A 146 -51.69 8.06 16.88
C GLU A 146 -50.57 8.23 17.91
N LYS A 147 -50.26 7.15 18.65
CA LYS A 147 -49.19 7.16 19.66
C LYS A 147 -47.80 7.29 19.03
N LEU A 148 -47.53 6.60 17.92
CA LEU A 148 -46.25 6.71 17.20
C LEU A 148 -46.05 8.12 16.61
N TYR A 149 -47.07 8.70 15.97
CA TYR A 149 -47.01 10.09 15.46
C TYR A 149 -46.84 11.13 16.57
N LYS A 150 -47.34 10.85 17.78
CA LYS A 150 -47.09 11.72 18.94
C LYS A 150 -45.61 11.69 19.36
N ILE A 151 -44.95 10.54 19.23
CA ILE A 151 -43.50 10.41 19.49
C ILE A 151 -42.71 11.13 18.41
N GLU A 152 -43.11 11.03 17.13
CA GLU A 152 -42.47 11.72 16.00
C GLU A 152 -42.43 13.24 16.18
N LYS A 153 -43.50 13.81 16.74
CA LYS A 153 -43.62 15.26 16.97
C LYS A 153 -42.70 15.79 18.07
N VAL A 154 -41.97 14.92 18.79
CA VAL A 154 -40.98 15.34 19.78
C VAL A 154 -39.71 15.80 19.07
N SER A 155 -39.38 17.08 19.21
CA SER A 155 -38.36 17.79 18.42
C SER A 155 -36.90 17.37 18.65
N SER A 156 -36.62 16.26 19.33
CA SER A 156 -35.26 15.87 19.75
C SER A 156 -35.04 14.36 19.74
N ILE A 157 -35.44 13.68 18.67
CA ILE A 157 -35.09 12.27 18.48
C ILE A 157 -33.72 12.12 17.80
N SER A 158 -32.94 11.15 18.24
CA SER A 158 -31.69 10.75 17.58
C SER A 158 -31.94 9.99 16.28
N GLU A 159 -30.92 9.83 15.44
CA GLU A 159 -31.04 9.11 14.17
C GLU A 159 -31.53 7.66 14.33
N SER A 160 -31.00 6.94 15.33
CA SER A 160 -31.42 5.56 15.61
C SER A 160 -32.85 5.48 16.15
N GLN A 161 -33.31 6.52 16.84
CA GLN A 161 -34.69 6.65 17.28
C GLN A 161 -35.64 6.96 16.12
N SER A 162 -35.22 7.84 15.20
CA SER A 162 -35.96 8.13 13.97
C SER A 162 -36.10 6.87 13.12
N LYS A 163 -34.99 6.15 12.88
CA LYS A 163 -35.02 4.91 12.09
C LYS A 163 -35.92 3.84 12.71
N ALA A 164 -35.86 3.66 14.03
CA ALA A 164 -36.76 2.75 14.73
C ALA A 164 -38.24 3.16 14.56
N LEU A 165 -38.54 4.45 14.67
CA LEU A 165 -39.88 4.98 14.51
C LEU A 165 -40.40 4.80 13.09
N ASP A 166 -39.58 5.07 12.08
CA ASP A 166 -39.93 4.90 10.66
C ASP A 166 -40.27 3.44 10.36
N LEU A 167 -39.46 2.50 10.83
CA LEU A 167 -39.71 1.05 10.69
C LEU A 167 -41.01 0.62 11.37
N LEU A 168 -41.31 1.16 12.55
CA LEU A 168 -42.57 0.87 13.25
C LEU A 168 -43.79 1.46 12.52
N LEU A 169 -43.69 2.69 12.03
CA LEU A 169 -44.76 3.31 11.24
C LEU A 169 -45.02 2.53 9.96
N GLU A 170 -43.98 2.08 9.29
CA GLU A 170 -44.10 1.25 8.08
C GLU A 170 -44.72 -0.12 8.40
N PHE A 171 -44.28 -0.78 9.47
CA PHE A 171 -44.86 -2.03 9.97
C PHE A 171 -46.36 -1.88 10.23
N VAL A 172 -46.78 -0.87 11.00
CA VAL A 172 -48.19 -0.67 11.34
C VAL A 172 -49.02 -0.33 10.11
N ASN A 173 -48.47 0.44 9.16
CA ASN A 173 -49.18 0.77 7.93
C ASN A 173 -49.36 -0.45 7.00
N THR A 174 -48.35 -1.31 6.92
CA THR A 174 -48.28 -2.41 5.95
C THR A 174 -48.88 -3.71 6.49
N ASN A 175 -48.62 -4.05 7.74
CA ASN A 175 -48.92 -5.38 8.31
C ASN A 175 -50.16 -5.38 9.21
N ILE A 176 -50.57 -4.22 9.73
CA ILE A 176 -51.72 -4.11 10.64
C ILE A 176 -52.93 -3.57 9.87
N ASN A 177 -54.08 -4.20 10.05
CA ASN A 177 -55.35 -3.79 9.46
C ASN A 177 -56.40 -3.49 10.54
N ASN A 178 -57.60 -3.03 10.13
CA ASN A 178 -58.64 -2.60 11.07
C ASN A 178 -59.25 -3.75 11.90
N TYR A 179 -58.99 -5.00 11.53
CA TYR A 179 -59.43 -6.22 12.22
C TYR A 179 -58.28 -6.92 12.96
N SER A 180 -57.07 -6.34 12.94
CA SER A 180 -55.92 -6.91 13.62
C SER A 180 -56.09 -6.89 15.14
N GLU A 181 -55.58 -7.93 15.78
CA GLU A 181 -55.55 -8.03 17.23
C GLU A 181 -54.24 -7.46 17.79
N TYR A 182 -54.19 -7.22 19.11
CA TYR A 182 -52.96 -6.76 19.77
C TYR A 182 -51.79 -7.74 19.56
N ASN A 183 -52.06 -9.04 19.38
CA ASN A 183 -51.04 -10.04 19.11
C ASN A 183 -50.31 -9.81 17.79
N ASP A 184 -50.99 -9.25 16.79
CA ASP A 184 -50.38 -8.93 15.48
C ASP A 184 -49.30 -7.87 15.63
N LEU A 185 -49.44 -6.96 16.61
CA LEU A 185 -48.40 -5.97 16.90
C LEU A 185 -47.10 -6.61 17.33
N LEU A 186 -47.10 -7.80 17.97
CA LEU A 186 -45.87 -8.49 18.40
C LEU A 186 -44.96 -8.87 17.22
N GLY A 187 -45.48 -8.85 15.99
CA GLY A 187 -44.72 -9.07 14.76
C GLY A 187 -43.71 -7.96 14.41
N TYR A 188 -43.73 -6.79 15.07
CA TYR A 188 -42.84 -5.67 14.71
C TYR A 188 -41.36 -6.04 14.74
N ARG A 189 -40.93 -6.89 15.70
CA ARG A 189 -39.54 -7.34 15.79
C ARG A 189 -39.13 -8.14 14.56
N VAL A 190 -40.01 -9.07 14.15
CA VAL A 190 -39.79 -9.90 12.95
C VAL A 190 -39.69 -9.00 11.71
N TYR A 191 -40.60 -8.03 11.59
CA TYR A 191 -40.57 -7.05 10.52
C TYR A 191 -39.25 -6.28 10.46
N ILE A 192 -38.76 -5.77 11.59
CA ILE A 192 -37.48 -5.04 11.66
C ILE A 192 -36.32 -5.95 11.22
N PHE A 193 -36.31 -7.21 11.65
CA PHE A 193 -35.30 -8.18 11.21
C PHE A 193 -35.38 -8.46 9.70
N GLU A 194 -36.58 -8.60 9.13
CA GLU A 194 -36.77 -8.81 7.70
C GLU A 194 -36.27 -7.62 6.88
N GLN A 195 -36.59 -6.38 7.29
CA GLN A 195 -36.11 -5.18 6.60
C GLN A 195 -34.58 -5.07 6.66
N LYS A 196 -33.97 -5.41 7.79
CA LYS A 196 -32.52 -5.49 7.89
C LYS A 196 -31.92 -6.52 6.92
N LEU A 197 -32.53 -7.68 6.79
CA LEU A 197 -32.05 -8.71 5.86
C LEU A 197 -32.20 -8.25 4.40
N LYS A 198 -33.26 -7.50 4.07
CA LYS A 198 -33.41 -6.84 2.76
C LYS A 198 -32.33 -5.78 2.51
N ASP A 199 -32.00 -4.96 3.50
CA ASP A 199 -30.90 -3.98 3.41
C ASP A 199 -29.55 -4.65 3.14
N MET A 200 -29.38 -5.88 3.61
CA MET A 200 -28.20 -6.73 3.35
C MET A 200 -28.25 -7.46 1.99
N GLY A 201 -29.31 -7.27 1.19
CA GLY A 201 -29.50 -7.88 -0.12
C GLY A 201 -30.09 -9.29 -0.09
N PHE A 202 -30.68 -9.72 1.03
CA PHE A 202 -31.44 -10.97 1.07
C PHE A 202 -32.90 -10.71 0.65
N GLU A 203 -33.33 -11.36 -0.42
CA GLU A 203 -34.73 -11.36 -0.86
C GLU A 203 -35.45 -12.59 -0.25
N PHE A 204 -36.65 -12.38 0.29
CA PHE A 204 -37.52 -13.45 0.77
C PHE A 204 -38.63 -13.65 -0.25
N GLU A 205 -38.63 -14.80 -0.92
CA GLU A 205 -39.70 -15.26 -1.83
C GLU A 205 -40.96 -15.70 -1.08
#